data_AF-A0A7G3B1B3-F1
#
_entry.id   AF-A0A7G3B1B3-F1
#
_cell.length_a   1.000
_cell.length_b   1.000
_cell.length_c   1.000
_cell.angle_alpha   90.00
_cell.angle_beta   90.00
_cell.angle_gamma   90.00
#
_symmetry.space_group_name_H-M   'P 1'
#
loop_
_entity.id
_entity.type
_entity.pdbx_description
1 polymer ?
#
loop_
_entity_poly.entity_id
_entity_poly.type
_entity_poly.pdbx_seq_one_letter_code
_entity_poly.pdbx_strand_id
1 'polypeptide(L)'
;DIKQRRKKMKILISLACSIGSMGIAWGSLLSLNISDRISLQRGVFLSSLGFVYFVSLTDFFNRFLLETAKGLEWRKKYHLMVSDVMDITNKLVSAVQASLSCLAGFLVCKSSCNRSFLHASHFASEAYAWFGAAYFFYDLWSMYKVHIHKVLDKLKMVKDQAGNGLKNGNNGHQVFDGRRNGNGNGVCRADGGVECREKEIHDDYGNEISLEARPSFWHYISRQPLMVGHHIFIGSFGLCVIAYLRGGLGDCIFSFIFLMEASTPFVSLRSILSTMGMKSTNLYMINGIFMLVTFFIFRILMLPFVFYWYSLTVNLPFIRAVASLPRGCKISICILFLPQIYWFYLILRGAIKVFFPQKMIPPKRNRGEFPKKPTNCVISTDNEAKNQDGKFEENFRILDNDKQKSLTLM
;
A
#
# COMPACT_ATOMS: atom_id res chain seq x y z
N ASP A 1 32.03 0.71 20.60
CA ASP A 1 31.44 2.03 20.90
C ASP A 1 31.26 2.93 19.66
N ILE A 2 32.31 3.21 18.88
CA ILE A 2 32.30 4.15 17.72
C ILE A 2 31.21 3.87 16.66
N LYS A 3 31.03 2.60 16.25
CA LYS A 3 30.01 2.23 15.23
C LYS A 3 28.58 2.53 15.70
N GLN A 4 28.30 2.30 16.99
CA GLN A 4 26.99 2.58 17.58
C GLN A 4 26.74 4.09 17.71
N ARG A 5 27.77 4.87 18.09
CA ARG A 5 27.70 6.34 18.09
C ARG A 5 27.45 6.89 16.69
N ARG A 6 28.14 6.38 15.66
CA ARG A 6 27.90 6.77 14.25
C ARG A 6 26.47 6.50 13.79
N LYS A 7 25.88 5.34 14.14
CA LYS A 7 24.48 5.03 13.82
C LYS A 7 23.50 6.00 14.47
N LYS A 8 23.65 6.23 15.79
CA LYS A 8 22.83 7.20 16.54
C LYS A 8 22.94 8.60 15.94
N MET A 9 24.16 9.03 15.60
CA MET A 9 24.41 10.33 14.96
C MET A 9 23.69 10.45 13.61
N LYS A 10 23.73 9.43 12.75
CA LYS A 10 22.99 9.44 11.46
C LYS A 10 21.48 9.54 11.63
N ILE A 11 20.91 8.83 12.62
CA ILE A 11 19.48 8.93 12.95
C ILE A 11 19.12 10.35 13.38
N LEU A 12 19.91 10.94 14.28
CA LEU A 12 19.71 12.31 14.77
C LEU A 12 19.83 13.34 13.65
N ILE A 13 20.83 13.21 12.77
CA ILE A 13 20.99 14.10 11.61
C ILE A 13 19.77 14.00 10.70
N SER A 14 19.28 12.80 10.40
CA SER A 14 18.10 12.62 9.53
C SER A 14 16.86 13.25 10.14
N LEU A 15 16.65 13.06 11.44
CA LEU A 15 15.56 13.69 12.17
C LEU A 15 15.68 15.22 12.19
N ALA A 16 16.89 15.74 12.45
CA ALA A 16 17.15 17.17 12.47
C ALA A 16 16.95 17.82 11.09
N CYS A 17 17.37 17.16 10.01
CA CYS A 17 17.12 17.62 8.64
C CYS A 17 15.62 17.65 8.33
N SER A 18 14.85 16.65 8.78
CA SER A 18 13.40 16.61 8.59
C SER A 18 12.71 17.74 9.34
N ILE A 19 12.94 17.85 10.65
CA ILE A 19 12.33 18.91 11.48
C ILE A 19 12.78 20.30 11.00
N GLY A 20 14.07 20.45 10.68
CA GLY A 20 14.65 21.70 10.20
C GLY A 20 14.05 22.16 8.88
N SER A 21 13.93 21.26 7.88
CA SER A 21 13.32 21.61 6.59
C SER A 21 11.84 22.00 6.73
N MET A 22 11.07 21.30 7.57
CA MET A 22 9.69 21.69 7.89
C MET A 22 9.62 23.04 8.60
N GLY A 23 10.50 23.28 9.57
CA GLY A 23 10.57 24.54 10.31
C GLY A 23 10.93 25.73 9.42
N ILE A 24 11.90 25.56 8.51
CA ILE A 24 12.27 26.59 7.53
C ILE A 24 11.12 26.82 6.54
N ALA A 25 10.45 25.76 6.08
CA ALA A 25 9.30 25.89 5.18
C ALA A 25 8.19 26.70 5.84
N TRP A 26 7.79 26.33 7.07
CA TRP A 26 6.79 27.06 7.84
C TRP A 26 7.22 28.51 8.13
N GLY A 27 8.45 28.71 8.58
CA GLY A 27 9.03 30.03 8.87
C GLY A 27 9.01 30.96 7.65
N SER A 28 9.30 30.43 6.46
CA SER A 28 9.25 31.22 5.21
C SER A 28 7.84 31.76 4.89
N LEU A 29 6.79 31.11 5.41
CA LEU A 29 5.39 31.49 5.20
C LEU A 29 4.87 32.48 6.23
N LEU A 30 5.52 32.62 7.39
CA LEU A 30 5.08 33.55 8.44
C LEU A 30 5.13 35.03 8.01
N SER A 31 5.92 35.32 6.98
CA SER A 31 6.02 36.67 6.39
C SER A 31 4.86 37.06 5.48
N LEU A 32 3.95 36.12 5.17
CA LEU A 32 2.89 36.31 4.18
C LEU A 32 1.56 36.73 4.81
N ASN A 33 0.86 37.63 4.13
CA ASN A 33 -0.55 37.90 4.37
C ASN A 33 -1.41 36.81 3.72
N ILE A 34 -2.64 36.66 4.22
CA ILE A 34 -3.54 35.58 3.81
C ILE A 34 -3.78 35.56 2.29
N SER A 35 -3.87 36.73 1.67
CA SER A 35 -4.16 36.88 0.23
C SER A 35 -2.92 36.80 -0.67
N ASP A 36 -1.72 36.70 -0.11
CA ASP A 36 -0.48 36.78 -0.88
C ASP A 36 -0.28 35.57 -1.80
N ARG A 37 0.41 35.79 -2.91
CA ARG A 37 0.78 34.76 -3.89
C ARG A 37 2.16 34.20 -3.56
N ILE A 38 2.33 32.90 -3.72
CA ILE A 38 3.65 32.28 -3.65
C ILE A 38 4.37 32.55 -4.97
N SER A 39 5.45 33.34 -4.93
CA SER A 39 6.30 33.56 -6.10
C SER A 39 6.93 32.24 -6.55
N LEU A 40 7.24 32.12 -7.86
CA LEU A 40 7.87 30.91 -8.40
C LEU A 40 9.16 30.55 -7.64
N GLN A 41 9.99 31.54 -7.30
CA GLN A 41 11.22 31.32 -6.52
C GLN A 41 10.92 30.71 -5.14
N ARG A 42 9.90 31.24 -4.44
CA ARG A 42 9.49 30.71 -3.14
C ARG A 42 8.83 29.33 -3.28
N GLY A 43 8.07 29.09 -4.34
CA GLY A 43 7.48 27.79 -4.65
C GLY A 43 8.54 26.72 -4.89
N VAL A 44 9.54 26.99 -5.73
CA VAL A 44 10.68 26.10 -5.97
C VAL A 44 11.48 25.86 -4.69
N PHE A 45 11.66 26.89 -3.86
CA PHE A 45 12.28 26.73 -2.55
C PHE A 45 11.47 25.81 -1.62
N LEU A 46 10.14 25.98 -1.55
CA LEU A 46 9.25 25.11 -0.78
C LEU A 46 9.26 23.67 -1.27
N SER A 47 9.26 23.42 -2.59
CA SER A 47 9.43 22.07 -3.14
C SER A 47 10.77 21.46 -2.78
N SER A 48 11.85 22.25 -2.81
CA SER A 48 13.19 21.78 -2.42
C SER A 48 13.22 21.37 -0.94
N LEU A 49 12.61 22.17 -0.06
CA LEU A 49 12.44 21.83 1.35
C LEU A 49 11.54 20.60 1.54
N GLY A 50 10.48 20.46 0.73
CA GLY A 50 9.62 19.27 0.69
C GLY A 50 10.41 18.01 0.37
N PHE A 51 11.27 18.04 -0.66
CA PHE A 51 12.14 16.90 -0.99
C PHE A 51 13.07 16.54 0.16
N VAL A 52 13.74 17.53 0.76
CA VAL A 52 14.59 17.31 1.94
C VAL A 52 13.77 16.71 3.08
N TYR A 53 12.57 17.22 3.34
CA TYR A 53 11.68 16.76 4.39
C TYR A 53 11.30 15.29 4.23
N PHE A 54 10.70 14.90 3.10
CA PHE A 54 10.21 13.53 2.90
C PHE A 54 11.34 12.51 2.80
N VAL A 55 12.45 12.85 2.13
CA VAL A 55 13.62 11.95 2.03
C VAL A 55 14.25 11.73 3.41
N SER A 56 14.47 12.79 4.19
CA SER A 56 15.08 12.69 5.52
C SER A 56 14.15 12.04 6.55
N LEU A 57 12.84 12.27 6.47
CA LEU A 57 11.84 11.59 7.32
C LEU A 57 11.84 10.08 7.07
N THR A 58 11.93 9.68 5.81
CA THR A 58 12.01 8.26 5.41
C THR A 58 13.31 7.62 5.88
N ASP A 59 14.45 8.29 5.67
CA ASP A 59 15.74 7.81 6.15
C ASP A 59 15.73 7.68 7.67
N PHE A 60 15.14 8.64 8.38
CA PHE A 60 14.94 8.56 9.83
C PHE A 60 14.13 7.31 10.23
N PHE A 61 12.95 7.08 9.66
CA PHE A 61 12.13 5.92 9.99
C PHE A 61 12.84 4.60 9.65
N ASN A 62 13.49 4.52 8.49
CA ASN A 62 14.23 3.33 8.07
C ASN A 62 15.37 3.01 9.03
N ARG A 63 16.21 3.99 9.37
CA ARG A 63 17.29 3.79 10.33
C ARG A 63 16.76 3.49 11.72
N PHE A 64 15.69 4.15 12.13
CA PHE A 64 15.06 3.90 13.43
C PHE A 64 14.62 2.45 13.55
N LEU A 65 13.90 1.91 12.56
CA LEU A 65 13.38 0.54 12.60
C LEU A 65 14.44 -0.53 12.28
N LEU A 66 15.43 -0.24 11.43
CA LEU A 66 16.44 -1.23 11.01
C LEU A 66 17.72 -1.23 11.87
N GLU A 67 18.09 -0.11 12.48
CA GLU A 67 19.40 0.04 13.14
C GLU A 67 19.33 0.15 14.67
N THR A 68 18.17 0.51 15.25
CA THR A 68 18.03 0.66 16.72
C THR A 68 17.69 -0.65 17.42
N ALA A 69 18.03 -0.76 18.71
CA ALA A 69 17.68 -1.94 19.50
C ALA A 69 16.17 -2.19 19.56
N LYS A 70 15.38 -1.12 19.79
CA LYS A 70 13.90 -1.19 19.81
C LYS A 70 13.34 -1.60 18.45
N GLY A 71 13.88 -1.06 17.36
CA GLY A 71 13.48 -1.42 16.00
C GLY A 71 13.79 -2.88 15.66
N LEU A 72 14.96 -3.37 16.05
CA LEU A 72 15.36 -4.77 15.85
C LEU A 72 14.53 -5.74 16.70
N GLU A 73 14.21 -5.37 17.94
CA GLU A 73 13.30 -6.14 18.80
C GLU A 73 11.89 -6.21 18.19
N TRP A 74 11.36 -5.07 17.75
CA TRP A 74 10.07 -4.99 17.09
C TRP A 74 10.02 -5.80 15.79
N ARG A 75 11.07 -5.72 14.96
CA ARG A 75 11.22 -6.51 13.73
C ARG A 75 11.19 -8.01 14.01
N LYS A 76 11.91 -8.45 15.06
CA LYS A 76 11.91 -9.86 15.49
C LYS A 76 10.54 -10.29 15.99
N LYS A 77 9.89 -9.47 16.81
CA LYS A 77 8.55 -9.75 17.38
C LYS A 77 7.49 -10.03 16.31
N TYR A 78 7.54 -9.31 15.20
CA TYR A 78 6.58 -9.45 14.10
C TYR A 78 7.15 -10.20 12.88
N HIS A 79 8.31 -10.85 13.01
CA HIS A 79 8.96 -11.61 11.94
C HIS A 79 9.12 -10.85 10.61
N LEU A 80 9.39 -9.55 10.68
CA LEU A 80 9.39 -8.66 9.51
C LEU A 80 10.70 -8.78 8.70
N MET A 81 10.57 -8.83 7.37
CA MET A 81 11.70 -8.72 6.45
C MET A 81 12.14 -7.27 6.26
N VAL A 82 13.23 -7.05 5.51
CA VAL A 82 13.70 -5.68 5.23
C VAL A 82 12.71 -4.97 4.32
N SER A 83 12.15 -5.68 3.33
CA SER A 83 11.09 -5.16 2.46
C SER A 83 9.85 -4.72 3.25
N ASP A 84 9.40 -5.52 4.21
CA ASP A 84 8.26 -5.20 5.08
C ASP A 84 8.50 -3.92 5.89
N VAL A 85 9.70 -3.76 6.46
CA VAL A 85 10.04 -2.55 7.21
C VAL A 85 10.00 -1.32 6.30
N MET A 86 10.52 -1.40 5.08
CA MET A 86 10.46 -0.27 4.15
C MET A 86 9.05 0.03 3.63
N ASP A 87 8.22 -1.00 3.47
CA ASP A 87 6.79 -0.83 3.15
C ASP A 87 6.07 -0.08 4.28
N ILE A 88 6.34 -0.46 5.53
CA ILE A 88 5.78 0.19 6.72
C ILE A 88 6.24 1.64 6.82
N THR A 89 7.54 1.93 6.63
CA THR A 89 8.02 3.32 6.66
C THR A 89 7.44 4.15 5.52
N ASN A 90 7.26 3.58 4.33
CA ASN A 90 6.58 4.25 3.22
C ASN A 90 5.15 4.66 3.61
N LYS A 91 4.37 3.72 4.16
CA LYS A 91 2.99 3.98 4.60
C LYS A 91 2.93 4.98 5.77
N LEU A 92 3.93 5.00 6.66
CA LEU A 92 4.05 6.02 7.71
C LEU A 92 4.27 7.43 7.13
N VAL A 93 5.19 7.57 6.17
CA VAL A 93 5.45 8.87 5.50
C VAL A 93 4.22 9.32 4.72
N SER A 94 3.53 8.40 4.06
CA SER A 94 2.24 8.67 3.41
C SER A 94 1.17 9.17 4.39
N ALA A 95 1.05 8.55 5.57
CA ALA A 95 0.11 9.03 6.60
C ALA A 95 0.46 10.43 7.12
N VAL A 96 1.76 10.75 7.25
CA VAL A 96 2.24 12.10 7.61
C VAL A 96 1.89 13.11 6.52
N GLN A 97 2.17 12.80 5.25
CA GLN A 97 1.80 13.68 4.15
C GLN A 97 0.29 13.96 4.13
N ALA A 98 -0.52 12.90 4.24
CA ALA A 98 -1.97 13.01 4.22
C ALA A 98 -2.49 13.89 5.37
N SER A 99 -1.89 13.75 6.55
CA SER A 99 -2.23 14.58 7.72
C SER A 99 -1.90 16.06 7.47
N LEU A 100 -0.74 16.34 6.86
CA LEU A 100 -0.36 17.71 6.48
C LEU A 100 -1.29 18.29 5.40
N SER A 101 -1.69 17.47 4.42
CA SER A 101 -2.63 17.87 3.37
C SER A 101 -3.98 18.20 3.97
N CYS A 102 -4.52 17.31 4.80
CA CYS A 102 -5.79 17.52 5.49
C CYS A 102 -5.75 18.78 6.37
N LEU A 103 -4.64 19.04 7.07
CA LEU A 103 -4.46 20.25 7.86
C LEU A 103 -4.47 21.51 6.99
N ALA A 104 -3.72 21.51 5.88
CA ALA A 104 -3.72 22.63 4.94
C ALA A 104 -5.13 22.86 4.35
N GLY A 105 -5.81 21.78 3.94
CA GLY A 105 -7.19 21.82 3.45
C GLY A 105 -8.15 22.39 4.50
N PHE A 106 -8.07 21.95 5.76
CA PHE A 106 -8.90 22.48 6.83
C PHE A 106 -8.67 23.97 7.08
N LEU A 107 -7.41 24.42 7.13
CA LEU A 107 -7.05 25.83 7.34
C LEU A 107 -7.58 26.71 6.20
N VAL A 108 -7.39 26.29 4.95
CA VAL A 108 -7.89 27.01 3.78
C VAL A 108 -9.42 26.99 3.75
N CYS A 109 -10.06 25.86 4.04
CA CYS A 109 -11.52 25.73 4.05
C CYS A 109 -12.14 26.69 5.07
N LYS A 110 -11.65 26.69 6.32
CA LYS A 110 -12.15 27.56 7.40
C LYS A 110 -11.97 29.04 7.07
N SER A 111 -10.87 29.40 6.41
CA SER A 111 -10.49 30.79 6.15
C SER A 111 -11.10 31.35 4.85
N SER A 112 -11.14 30.56 3.78
CA SER A 112 -11.58 30.98 2.44
C SER A 112 -13.07 30.76 2.22
N CYS A 113 -13.63 29.62 2.63
CA CYS A 113 -15.02 29.30 2.30
C CYS A 113 -16.04 30.22 2.98
N ASN A 114 -15.70 30.81 4.13
CA ASN A 114 -16.52 31.83 4.80
C ASN A 114 -16.51 33.19 4.09
N ARG A 115 -15.48 33.49 3.28
CA ARG A 115 -15.34 34.79 2.60
C ARG A 115 -15.98 34.76 1.22
N SER A 116 -15.63 33.77 0.41
CA SER A 116 -16.24 33.53 -0.90
C SER A 116 -15.83 32.16 -1.39
N PHE A 117 -16.81 31.30 -1.64
CA PHE A 117 -16.58 29.95 -2.16
C PHE A 117 -15.79 29.95 -3.49
N LEU A 118 -16.07 30.92 -4.37
CA LEU A 118 -15.45 31.00 -5.69
C LEU A 118 -14.19 31.86 -5.75
N HIS A 119 -14.12 32.96 -4.99
CA HIS A 119 -13.10 33.98 -5.21
C HIS A 119 -12.12 34.18 -4.05
N ALA A 120 -12.40 33.65 -2.85
CA ALA A 120 -11.49 33.82 -1.74
C ALA A 120 -10.23 32.99 -1.95
N SER A 121 -9.07 33.59 -1.65
CA SER A 121 -7.78 32.95 -1.77
C SER A 121 -7.04 32.86 -0.44
N HIS A 122 -6.21 31.83 -0.30
CA HIS A 122 -5.33 31.64 0.86
C HIS A 122 -3.94 31.19 0.40
N PHE A 123 -2.85 31.83 0.86
CA PHE A 123 -1.48 31.40 0.46
C PHE A 123 -1.18 29.94 0.81
N ALA A 124 -1.77 29.42 1.90
CA ALA A 124 -1.54 28.06 2.35
C ALA A 124 -1.92 26.99 1.31
N SER A 125 -2.86 27.27 0.39
CA SER A 125 -3.22 26.31 -0.65
C SER A 125 -2.07 26.07 -1.62
N GLU A 126 -1.45 27.13 -2.14
CA GLU A 126 -0.26 27.01 -3.00
C GLU A 126 0.96 26.57 -2.25
N ALA A 127 1.19 27.12 -1.05
CA ALA A 127 2.38 26.83 -0.29
C ALA A 127 2.46 25.33 0.00
N TYR A 128 1.33 24.74 0.39
CA TYR A 128 1.22 23.30 0.54
C TYR A 128 1.26 22.56 -0.80
N ALA A 129 0.68 23.07 -1.88
CA ALA A 129 0.80 22.42 -3.19
C ALA A 129 2.27 22.30 -3.65
N TRP A 130 3.05 23.37 -3.54
CA TRP A 130 4.49 23.37 -3.86
C TRP A 130 5.28 22.44 -2.94
N PHE A 131 5.05 22.51 -1.63
CA PHE A 131 5.72 21.64 -0.66
C PHE A 131 5.33 20.15 -0.83
N GLY A 132 4.04 19.88 -0.98
CA GLY A 132 3.45 18.55 -1.11
C GLY A 132 3.69 17.89 -2.46
N ALA A 133 3.90 18.64 -3.54
CA ALA A 133 4.28 18.07 -4.83
C ALA A 133 5.54 17.20 -4.74
N ALA A 134 6.52 17.60 -3.91
CA ALA A 134 7.74 16.84 -3.68
C ALA A 134 7.46 15.44 -3.11
N TYR A 135 6.40 15.27 -2.30
CA TYR A 135 6.01 13.96 -1.78
C TYR A 135 5.64 13.01 -2.90
N PHE A 136 4.82 13.42 -3.88
CA PHE A 136 4.34 12.52 -4.93
C PHE A 136 5.50 11.92 -5.75
N PHE A 137 6.55 12.70 -6.02
CA PHE A 137 7.74 12.21 -6.70
C PHE A 137 8.59 11.30 -5.79
N TYR A 138 8.77 11.69 -4.53
CA TYR A 138 9.47 10.87 -3.55
C TYR A 138 8.77 9.52 -3.31
N ASP A 139 7.44 9.51 -3.18
CA ASP A 139 6.64 8.33 -2.86
C ASP A 139 6.68 7.34 -4.03
N LEU A 140 6.60 7.83 -5.28
CA LEU A 140 6.80 7.00 -6.47
C LEU A 140 8.17 6.28 -6.45
N TRP A 141 9.24 7.01 -6.11
CA TRP A 141 10.58 6.43 -5.97
C TRP A 141 10.66 5.43 -4.80
N SER A 142 10.01 5.74 -3.68
CA SER A 142 10.00 4.90 -2.50
C SER A 142 9.23 3.59 -2.71
N MET A 143 8.04 3.65 -3.34
CA MET A 143 7.28 2.47 -3.73
C MET A 143 8.06 1.58 -4.70
N TYR A 144 8.79 2.17 -5.65
CA TYR A 144 9.70 1.42 -6.53
C TYR A 144 10.80 0.68 -5.72
N LYS A 145 11.43 1.35 -4.76
CA LYS A 145 12.42 0.69 -3.89
C LYS A 145 11.82 -0.44 -3.06
N VAL A 146 10.61 -0.25 -2.51
CA VAL A 146 9.89 -1.32 -1.81
C VAL A 146 9.62 -2.50 -2.73
N HIS A 147 9.19 -2.26 -3.97
CA HIS A 147 8.97 -3.30 -4.98
C HIS A 147 10.25 -4.13 -5.24
N ILE A 148 11.38 -3.47 -5.48
CA ILE A 148 12.67 -4.16 -5.66
C ILE A 148 12.98 -5.06 -4.47
N HIS A 149 12.85 -4.55 -3.25
CA HIS A 149 13.19 -5.32 -2.07
C HIS A 149 12.23 -6.48 -1.81
N LYS A 150 10.93 -6.34 -2.13
CA LYS A 150 9.99 -7.46 -2.10
C LYS A 150 10.39 -8.56 -3.08
N VAL A 151 10.82 -8.20 -4.30
CA VAL A 151 11.33 -9.15 -5.28
C VAL A 151 12.61 -9.84 -4.78
N LEU A 152 13.56 -9.08 -4.24
CA LEU A 152 14.81 -9.62 -3.68
C LEU A 152 14.58 -10.58 -2.52
N ASP A 153 13.66 -10.25 -1.61
CA ASP A 153 13.35 -11.11 -0.47
C ASP A 153 12.68 -12.42 -0.95
N LYS A 154 11.77 -12.37 -1.94
CA LYS A 154 11.19 -13.58 -2.56
C LYS A 154 12.26 -14.46 -3.22
N LEU A 155 13.19 -13.87 -3.97
CA LEU A 155 14.31 -14.59 -4.60
C LEU A 155 15.19 -15.27 -3.55
N LYS A 156 15.48 -14.58 -2.44
CA LYS A 156 16.27 -15.15 -1.34
C LYS A 156 15.57 -16.35 -0.71
N MET A 157 14.27 -16.26 -0.46
CA MET A 157 13.49 -17.37 0.10
C MET A 157 13.51 -18.61 -0.80
N VAL A 158 13.40 -18.43 -2.13
CA VAL A 158 13.48 -19.55 -3.09
C VAL A 158 14.87 -20.17 -3.12
N LYS A 159 15.92 -19.34 -3.11
CA LYS A 159 17.31 -19.83 -3.07
C LYS A 159 17.61 -20.61 -1.79
N ASP A 160 17.12 -20.13 -0.64
CA ASP A 160 17.30 -20.80 0.65
C ASP A 160 16.53 -22.15 0.68
N GLN A 161 15.35 -22.22 0.07
CA GLN A 161 14.60 -23.47 -0.09
C GLN A 161 15.32 -24.48 -1.00
N ALA A 162 15.85 -24.03 -2.15
CA ALA A 162 16.62 -24.88 -3.06
C ALA A 162 17.92 -25.40 -2.41
N GLY A 163 18.63 -24.54 -1.66
CA GLY A 163 19.86 -24.91 -0.94
C GLY A 163 19.64 -25.91 0.20
N ASN A 164 18.52 -25.82 0.92
CA ASN A 164 18.17 -26.79 1.97
C ASN A 164 17.67 -28.13 1.40
N GLY A 165 17.03 -28.11 0.22
CA GLY A 165 16.64 -29.33 -0.51
C GLY A 165 17.86 -30.19 -0.90
N LEU A 166 18.97 -29.57 -1.32
CA LEU A 166 20.21 -30.30 -1.61
C LEU A 166 20.90 -30.86 -0.35
N LYS A 167 20.78 -30.19 0.81
CA LYS A 167 21.41 -30.66 2.06
C LYS A 167 20.66 -31.83 2.71
N ASN A 168 19.33 -31.89 2.59
CA ASN A 168 18.55 -33.01 3.12
C ASN A 168 18.60 -34.28 2.24
N GLY A 169 19.17 -34.20 1.02
CA GLY A 169 19.38 -35.36 0.15
C GLY A 169 20.54 -36.29 0.56
N ASN A 170 21.36 -35.90 1.54
CA ASN A 170 22.57 -36.66 1.93
C ASN A 170 22.45 -37.50 3.22
N ASN A 171 21.30 -37.54 3.89
CA ASN A 171 21.09 -38.32 5.12
C ASN A 171 20.08 -39.47 4.93
N GLY A 172 20.18 -40.20 3.82
CA GLY A 172 19.49 -41.47 3.62
C GLY A 172 20.35 -42.64 4.07
N HIS A 173 20.14 -43.11 5.29
CA HIS A 173 20.68 -44.36 5.82
C HIS A 173 20.12 -45.54 4.98
N GLN A 174 20.92 -46.12 4.09
CA GLN A 174 20.53 -47.32 3.34
C GLN A 174 20.77 -48.57 4.20
N VAL A 175 19.70 -49.10 4.77
CA VAL A 175 19.63 -50.51 5.18
C VAL A 175 18.91 -51.24 4.05
N PHE A 176 19.67 -51.99 3.25
CA PHE A 176 19.11 -52.94 2.30
C PHE A 176 19.52 -54.34 2.74
N ASP A 177 18.52 -55.06 3.24
CA ASP A 177 18.60 -56.47 3.60
C ASP A 177 18.49 -57.33 2.34
N GLY A 178 19.31 -58.38 2.28
CA GLY A 178 19.52 -59.17 1.07
C GLY A 178 18.46 -60.25 0.83
N ARG A 179 17.93 -60.34 -0.40
CA ARG A 179 17.56 -61.62 -1.00
C ARG A 179 17.50 -61.56 -2.53
N ARG A 180 18.23 -62.51 -3.14
CA ARG A 180 18.41 -62.78 -4.58
C ARG A 180 17.23 -63.56 -5.18
N ASN A 181 16.76 -63.13 -6.36
CA ASN A 181 16.38 -63.92 -7.56
C ASN A 181 15.70 -62.92 -8.52
N GLY A 182 15.93 -62.83 -9.82
CA GLY A 182 16.74 -63.54 -10.81
C GLY A 182 16.24 -63.05 -12.18
N ASN A 183 17.18 -62.88 -13.12
CA ASN A 183 16.98 -62.76 -14.57
C ASN A 183 16.67 -61.37 -15.19
N GLY A 184 17.58 -60.89 -16.04
CA GLY A 184 17.21 -60.12 -17.24
C GLY A 184 17.76 -58.68 -17.38
N ASN A 185 18.92 -58.57 -18.03
CA ASN A 185 19.43 -57.43 -18.80
C ASN A 185 19.75 -56.11 -18.10
N GLY A 186 21.06 -55.89 -17.90
CA GLY A 186 21.61 -54.59 -17.60
C GLY A 186 21.51 -53.63 -18.78
N VAL A 187 21.02 -52.43 -18.50
CA VAL A 187 21.50 -51.18 -19.09
C VAL A 187 21.55 -50.17 -17.96
N CYS A 188 22.75 -49.91 -17.43
CA CYS A 188 22.96 -48.75 -16.57
C CYS A 188 22.87 -47.49 -17.44
N ARG A 189 21.80 -46.71 -17.27
CA ARG A 189 21.82 -45.26 -17.53
C ARG A 189 21.21 -44.56 -16.32
N ALA A 190 22.07 -43.86 -15.60
CA ALA A 190 21.68 -42.89 -14.60
C ALA A 190 20.94 -41.76 -15.30
N ASP A 191 19.65 -41.62 -15.04
CA ASP A 191 18.93 -40.37 -15.28
C ASP A 191 17.91 -40.17 -14.16
N GLY A 192 18.44 -39.83 -13.00
CA GLY A 192 17.68 -39.30 -11.86
C GLY A 192 17.68 -37.79 -11.91
N GLY A 193 17.25 -37.21 -13.03
CA GLY A 193 16.87 -35.81 -13.08
C GLY A 193 15.61 -35.63 -12.25
N VAL A 194 15.76 -35.22 -10.99
CA VAL A 194 14.65 -34.57 -10.28
C VAL A 194 14.38 -33.30 -11.08
N GLU A 195 13.39 -33.37 -11.97
CA GLU A 195 12.81 -32.22 -12.62
C GLU A 195 12.28 -31.32 -11.50
N CYS A 196 13.13 -30.38 -11.08
CA CYS A 196 12.81 -29.38 -10.10
C CYS A 196 11.83 -28.45 -10.81
N ARG A 197 10.54 -28.82 -10.79
CA ARG A 197 9.44 -28.07 -11.38
C ARG A 197 9.65 -26.61 -11.01
N GLU A 198 10.05 -25.82 -12.00
CA GLU A 198 10.29 -24.40 -11.89
C GLU A 198 9.00 -23.80 -11.30
N LYS A 199 9.01 -23.51 -9.99
CA LYS A 199 7.88 -22.87 -9.36
C LYS A 199 7.86 -21.47 -9.94
N GLU A 200 6.98 -21.23 -10.91
CA GLU A 200 6.65 -19.91 -11.43
C GLU A 200 6.49 -18.95 -10.23
N ILE A 201 7.50 -18.13 -9.98
CA ILE A 201 7.51 -17.25 -8.81
C ILE A 201 6.62 -16.07 -9.17
N HIS A 202 5.39 -16.03 -8.66
CA HIS A 202 4.54 -14.88 -8.90
C HIS A 202 4.85 -13.71 -7.95
N ASP A 203 4.89 -12.50 -8.49
CA ASP A 203 4.91 -11.27 -7.69
C ASP A 203 3.61 -11.13 -6.88
N ASP A 204 3.52 -10.14 -5.97
CA ASP A 204 2.29 -9.88 -5.19
C ASP A 204 1.08 -9.52 -6.07
N TYR A 205 1.28 -9.41 -7.39
CA TYR A 205 0.30 -9.06 -8.41
C TYR A 205 -0.02 -10.24 -9.33
N GLY A 206 0.52 -11.43 -9.08
CA GLY A 206 0.24 -12.64 -9.84
C GLY A 206 0.95 -12.73 -11.18
N ASN A 207 2.07 -12.02 -11.40
CA ASN A 207 2.89 -12.11 -12.61
C ASN A 207 4.15 -12.93 -12.35
N GLU A 208 4.53 -13.75 -13.34
CA GLU A 208 5.75 -14.56 -13.30
C GLU A 208 7.01 -13.67 -13.21
N ILE A 209 7.80 -13.89 -12.17
CA ILE A 209 9.08 -13.22 -11.93
C ILE A 209 10.14 -14.05 -12.64
N SER A 210 10.58 -13.58 -13.81
CA SER A 210 11.78 -14.12 -14.45
C SER A 210 13.00 -13.86 -13.55
N LEU A 211 13.67 -14.93 -13.12
CA LEU A 211 14.82 -14.91 -12.21
C LEU A 211 16.06 -14.18 -12.76
N GLU A 212 16.10 -13.84 -14.06
CA GLU A 212 17.29 -13.28 -14.72
C GLU A 212 17.20 -11.78 -15.02
N ALA A 213 16.01 -11.17 -15.02
CA ALA A 213 15.85 -9.76 -15.36
C ALA A 213 15.99 -8.87 -14.11
N ARG A 214 17.01 -7.99 -14.09
CA ARG A 214 17.08 -6.93 -13.08
C ARG A 214 15.79 -6.10 -13.14
N PRO A 215 15.12 -5.84 -11.99
CA PRO A 215 13.90 -5.04 -12.00
C PRO A 215 14.22 -3.63 -12.54
N SER A 216 13.69 -3.32 -13.71
CA SER A 216 13.84 -2.01 -14.35
C SER A 216 12.75 -1.07 -13.88
N PHE A 217 13.10 0.20 -13.66
CA PHE A 217 12.14 1.24 -13.28
C PHE A 217 11.00 1.38 -14.30
N TRP A 218 11.31 1.27 -15.59
CA TRP A 218 10.32 1.30 -16.67
C TRP A 218 9.37 0.10 -16.65
N HIS A 219 9.89 -1.07 -16.23
CA HIS A 219 9.06 -2.25 -16.03
C HIS A 219 8.08 -2.04 -14.88
N TYR A 220 8.55 -1.48 -13.76
CA TYR A 220 7.68 -1.14 -12.62
C TYR A 220 6.57 -0.15 -13.00
N ILE A 221 6.91 0.93 -13.72
CA ILE A 221 5.91 1.93 -14.18
C ILE A 221 4.80 1.26 -14.99
N SER A 222 5.16 0.36 -15.91
CA SER A 222 4.20 -0.28 -16.81
C SER A 222 3.30 -1.30 -16.10
N ARG A 223 3.73 -1.83 -14.94
CA ARG A 223 2.97 -2.81 -14.14
C ARG A 223 1.93 -2.17 -13.22
N GLN A 224 2.10 -0.91 -12.83
CA GLN A 224 1.18 -0.20 -11.93
C GLN A 224 0.69 1.15 -12.49
N PRO A 225 0.08 1.15 -13.69
CA PRO A 225 -0.22 2.39 -14.41
C PRO A 225 -1.20 3.29 -13.64
N LEU A 226 -2.14 2.73 -12.88
CA LEU A 226 -3.11 3.51 -12.12
C LEU A 226 -2.47 4.29 -10.97
N MET A 227 -1.66 3.62 -10.14
CA MET A 227 -0.97 4.26 -9.01
C MET A 227 0.07 5.25 -9.51
N VAL A 228 0.90 4.87 -10.47
CA VAL A 228 1.94 5.74 -11.02
C VAL A 228 1.33 6.94 -11.73
N GLY A 229 0.31 6.71 -12.56
CA GLY A 229 -0.42 7.77 -13.25
C GLY A 229 -1.05 8.77 -12.28
N HIS A 230 -1.66 8.29 -11.19
CA HIS A 230 -2.23 9.15 -10.16
C HIS A 230 -1.18 10.06 -9.50
N HIS A 231 -0.02 9.50 -9.13
CA HIS A 231 1.05 10.28 -8.48
C HIS A 231 1.67 11.32 -9.41
N ILE A 232 1.90 10.96 -10.68
CA ILE A 232 2.43 11.90 -11.69
C ILE A 232 1.38 12.99 -12.00
N PHE A 233 0.11 12.60 -12.15
CA PHE A 233 -0.95 13.55 -12.45
C PHE A 233 -1.15 14.56 -11.31
N ILE A 234 -1.23 14.11 -10.05
CA ILE A 234 -1.39 15.04 -8.93
C ILE A 234 -0.12 15.86 -8.69
N GLY A 235 1.05 15.22 -8.67
CA GLY A 235 2.33 15.87 -8.38
C GLY A 235 2.75 16.90 -9.44
N SER A 236 2.50 16.63 -10.73
CA SER A 236 2.85 17.55 -11.82
C SER A 236 1.67 18.41 -12.26
N PHE A 237 0.61 17.80 -12.79
CA PHE A 237 -0.51 18.55 -13.35
C PHE A 237 -1.31 19.29 -12.27
N GLY A 238 -1.54 18.65 -11.11
CA GLY A 238 -2.19 19.31 -9.96
C GLY A 238 -1.44 20.55 -9.48
N LEU A 239 -0.11 20.48 -9.39
CA LEU A 239 0.73 21.62 -9.05
C LEU A 239 0.61 22.75 -10.09
N CYS A 240 0.74 22.42 -11.39
CA CYS A 240 0.61 23.41 -12.46
C CYS A 240 -0.76 24.10 -12.45
N VAL A 241 -1.83 23.34 -12.21
CA VAL A 241 -3.19 23.87 -12.12
C VAL A 241 -3.33 24.83 -10.95
N ILE A 242 -2.84 24.47 -9.75
CA ILE A 242 -2.92 25.34 -8.57
C ILE A 242 -2.06 26.60 -8.75
N ALA A 243 -0.86 26.46 -9.34
CA ALA A 243 0.02 27.59 -9.61
C ALA A 243 -0.54 28.53 -10.68
N TYR A 244 -1.23 28.01 -11.70
CA TYR A 244 -1.75 28.79 -12.83
C TYR A 244 -3.15 29.38 -12.59
N LEU A 245 -4.08 28.62 -12.01
CA LEU A 245 -5.46 29.07 -11.77
C LEU A 245 -5.59 30.06 -10.62
N ARG A 246 -4.48 30.36 -9.96
CA ARG A 246 -4.48 31.29 -8.86
C ARG A 246 -4.59 32.73 -9.35
N GLY A 247 -5.75 33.32 -9.10
CA GLY A 247 -6.09 34.61 -9.72
C GLY A 247 -7.47 35.09 -9.33
N GLY A 248 -8.42 34.17 -9.25
CA GLY A 248 -9.81 34.51 -8.93
C GLY A 248 -10.78 33.33 -8.92
N LEU A 249 -10.32 32.08 -8.80
CA LEU A 249 -11.16 30.87 -8.88
C LEU A 249 -10.66 29.75 -7.93
N GLY A 250 -11.44 29.43 -6.89
CA GLY A 250 -11.53 28.06 -6.37
C GLY A 250 -10.57 27.58 -5.29
N ASP A 251 -9.89 28.42 -4.50
CA ASP A 251 -9.07 27.94 -3.36
C ASP A 251 -9.89 27.16 -2.31
N CYS A 252 -11.16 27.51 -2.12
CA CYS A 252 -12.08 26.71 -1.31
C CYS A 252 -12.31 25.31 -1.94
N ILE A 253 -12.44 25.21 -3.27
CA ILE A 253 -12.55 23.92 -3.98
C ILE A 253 -11.26 23.10 -3.82
N PHE A 254 -10.09 23.71 -3.99
CA PHE A 254 -8.81 23.05 -3.76
C PHE A 254 -8.65 22.57 -2.31
N SER A 255 -9.20 23.29 -1.33
CA SER A 255 -9.20 22.86 0.06
C SER A 255 -9.95 21.55 0.29
N PHE A 256 -11.07 21.33 -0.42
CA PHE A 256 -11.80 20.06 -0.39
C PHE A 256 -11.01 18.92 -1.05
N ILE A 257 -10.25 19.21 -2.11
CA ILE A 257 -9.34 18.23 -2.73
C ILE A 257 -8.28 17.77 -1.72
N PHE A 258 -7.70 18.67 -0.93
CA PHE A 258 -6.77 18.28 0.12
C PHE A 258 -7.43 17.48 1.25
N LEU A 259 -8.68 17.79 1.61
CA LEU A 259 -9.43 17.01 2.59
C LEU A 259 -9.71 15.56 2.13
N MET A 260 -9.59 15.24 0.84
CA MET A 260 -9.70 13.86 0.36
C MET A 260 -8.62 12.94 0.94
N GLU A 261 -7.49 13.49 1.39
CA GLU A 261 -6.42 12.72 2.04
C GLU A 261 -6.75 12.31 3.49
N ALA A 262 -7.83 12.80 4.09
CA ALA A 262 -8.21 12.47 5.46
C ALA A 262 -8.40 10.95 5.72
N SER A 263 -8.74 10.17 4.69
CA SER A 263 -8.87 8.71 4.81
C SER A 263 -7.53 7.97 4.76
N THR A 264 -6.49 8.56 4.17
CA THR A 264 -5.20 7.92 3.89
C THR A 264 -4.45 7.44 5.15
N PRO A 265 -4.45 8.16 6.29
CA PRO A 265 -3.86 7.65 7.53
C PRO A 265 -4.46 6.31 7.97
N PHE A 266 -5.77 6.11 7.80
CA PHE A 266 -6.45 4.85 8.14
C PHE A 266 -6.15 3.74 7.14
N VAL A 267 -6.02 4.07 5.85
CA VAL A 267 -5.57 3.12 4.81
C VAL A 267 -4.15 2.64 5.09
N SER A 268 -3.23 3.57 5.36
CA SER A 268 -1.85 3.27 5.71
C SER A 268 -1.74 2.46 6.99
N LEU A 269 -2.47 2.82 8.05
CA LEU A 269 -2.49 2.05 9.29
C LEU A 269 -3.02 0.62 9.07
N ARG A 270 -4.05 0.45 8.23
CA ARG A 270 -4.55 -0.89 7.89
C ARG A 270 -3.49 -1.73 7.20
N SER A 271 -2.77 -1.13 6.25
CA SER A 271 -1.66 -1.78 5.55
C SER A 271 -0.57 -2.20 6.53
N ILE A 272 -0.14 -1.30 7.42
CA ILE A 272 0.89 -1.59 8.43
C ILE A 272 0.48 -2.75 9.34
N LEU A 273 -0.74 -2.71 9.87
CA LEU A 273 -1.27 -3.79 10.72
C LEU A 273 -1.37 -5.12 9.96
N SER A 274 -1.70 -5.07 8.67
CA SER A 274 -1.71 -6.25 7.80
C SER A 274 -0.30 -6.84 7.63
N THR A 275 0.70 -6.01 7.35
CA THR A 275 2.11 -6.40 7.21
C THR A 275 2.67 -6.98 8.52
N MET A 276 2.21 -6.49 9.67
CA MET A 276 2.55 -7.04 10.99
C MET A 276 1.81 -8.34 11.34
N GLY A 277 0.96 -8.88 10.46
CA GLY A 277 0.17 -10.09 10.73
C GLY A 277 -0.96 -9.89 11.74
N MET A 278 -1.35 -8.64 12.05
CA MET A 278 -2.32 -8.30 13.11
C MET A 278 -3.78 -8.29 12.64
N LYS A 279 -4.13 -9.04 11.60
CA LYS A 279 -5.47 -9.04 10.97
C LYS A 279 -6.59 -9.52 11.90
N SER A 280 -6.28 -10.30 12.93
CA SER A 280 -7.24 -10.82 13.93
C SER A 280 -7.54 -9.85 15.08
N THR A 281 -6.83 -8.73 15.16
CA THR A 281 -6.95 -7.81 16.30
C THR A 281 -8.16 -6.87 16.17
N ASN A 282 -8.74 -6.48 17.32
CA ASN A 282 -9.79 -5.46 17.36
C ASN A 282 -9.30 -4.13 16.74
N LEU A 283 -8.02 -3.79 16.91
CA LEU A 283 -7.42 -2.60 16.30
C LEU A 283 -7.52 -2.62 14.76
N TYR A 284 -7.24 -3.76 14.13
CA TYR A 284 -7.37 -3.93 12.69
C TYR A 284 -8.82 -3.78 12.20
N MET A 285 -9.77 -4.30 12.98
CA MET A 285 -11.20 -4.18 12.70
C MET A 285 -11.70 -2.73 12.85
N ILE A 286 -11.42 -2.10 14.00
CA ILE A 286 -11.82 -0.71 14.30
C ILE A 286 -11.22 0.25 13.27
N ASN A 287 -9.93 0.13 12.96
CA ASN A 287 -9.31 0.94 11.91
C ASN A 287 -9.96 0.69 10.54
N GLY A 288 -10.38 -0.54 10.24
CA GLY A 288 -11.14 -0.84 9.02
C GLY A 288 -12.46 -0.10 8.91
N ILE A 289 -13.19 0.07 10.03
CA ILE A 289 -14.43 0.85 10.08
C ILE A 289 -14.13 2.34 9.88
N PHE A 290 -13.14 2.89 10.58
CA PHE A 290 -12.71 4.28 10.38
C PHE A 290 -12.28 4.55 8.94
N MET A 291 -11.52 3.64 8.33
CA MET A 291 -11.12 3.70 6.93
C MET A 291 -12.34 3.73 6.01
N LEU A 292 -13.33 2.84 6.20
CA LEU A 292 -14.54 2.79 5.39
C LEU A 292 -15.35 4.10 5.48
N VAL A 293 -15.61 4.57 6.71
CA VAL A 293 -16.39 5.79 6.96
C VAL A 293 -15.71 7.02 6.40
N THR A 294 -14.42 7.19 6.68
CA THR A 294 -13.66 8.35 6.20
C THR A 294 -13.51 8.35 4.68
N PHE A 295 -13.25 7.20 4.06
CA PHE A 295 -13.18 7.09 2.60
C PHE A 295 -14.51 7.49 1.95
N PHE A 296 -15.63 7.01 2.50
CA PHE A 296 -16.95 7.37 2.00
C PHE A 296 -17.23 8.87 2.09
N ILE A 297 -17.03 9.47 3.27
CA ILE A 297 -17.32 10.90 3.51
C ILE A 297 -16.39 11.78 2.67
N PHE A 298 -15.08 11.58 2.79
CA PHE A 298 -14.09 12.51 2.25
C PHE A 298 -13.78 12.30 0.77
N ARG A 299 -13.93 11.07 0.24
CA ARG A 299 -13.59 10.77 -1.16
C ARG A 299 -14.80 10.54 -2.06
N ILE A 300 -15.93 10.02 -1.54
CA ILE A 300 -17.11 9.70 -2.36
C ILE A 300 -18.18 10.81 -2.26
N LEU A 301 -18.57 11.22 -1.05
CA LEU A 301 -19.62 12.23 -0.86
C LEU A 301 -19.15 13.67 -1.03
N MET A 302 -17.87 13.94 -0.73
CA MET A 302 -17.30 15.29 -0.78
C MET A 302 -17.47 15.94 -2.16
N LEU A 303 -17.18 15.23 -3.24
CA LEU A 303 -17.22 15.80 -4.59
C LEU A 303 -18.67 16.19 -5.03
N PRO A 304 -19.69 15.31 -4.90
CA PRO A 304 -21.09 15.70 -5.08
C PRO A 304 -21.51 16.90 -4.24
N PHE A 305 -21.07 16.95 -2.97
CA PHE A 305 -21.35 18.09 -2.09
C PHE A 305 -20.75 19.40 -2.61
N VAL A 306 -19.49 19.37 -3.07
CA VAL A 306 -18.83 20.54 -3.68
C VAL A 306 -19.57 21.00 -4.94
N PHE A 307 -20.03 20.09 -5.79
CA PHE A 307 -20.82 20.47 -6.97
C PHE A 307 -22.20 21.01 -6.62
N TYR A 308 -22.83 20.49 -5.58
CA TYR A 308 -24.09 21.02 -5.08
C TYR A 308 -23.90 22.47 -4.59
N TRP A 309 -22.89 22.73 -3.77
CA TRP A 309 -22.55 24.09 -3.34
C TRP A 309 -22.18 25.02 -4.50
N TYR A 310 -21.45 24.51 -5.49
CA TYR A 310 -21.17 25.24 -6.72
C TYR A 310 -22.47 25.62 -7.45
N SER A 311 -23.41 24.68 -7.61
CA SER A 311 -24.69 24.91 -8.29
C SER A 311 -25.54 25.99 -7.61
N LEU A 312 -25.54 26.04 -6.28
CA LEU A 312 -26.17 27.09 -5.51
C LEU A 312 -25.50 28.45 -5.75
N THR A 313 -24.17 28.46 -5.80
CA THR A 313 -23.38 29.70 -5.97
C THR A 313 -23.57 30.30 -7.37
N VAL A 314 -23.66 29.47 -8.41
CA VAL A 314 -23.90 29.95 -9.80
C VAL A 314 -25.39 30.05 -10.16
N ASN A 315 -26.28 29.69 -9.22
CA ASN A 315 -27.74 29.69 -9.38
C ASN A 315 -28.20 28.93 -10.64
N LEU A 316 -27.66 27.72 -10.83
CA LEU A 316 -28.05 26.81 -11.91
C LEU A 316 -28.50 25.47 -11.33
N PRO A 317 -29.44 24.76 -12.00
CA PRO A 317 -29.75 23.38 -11.65
C PRO A 317 -28.49 22.51 -11.68
N PHE A 318 -28.36 21.56 -10.75
CA PHE A 318 -27.15 20.74 -10.55
C PHE A 318 -26.52 20.21 -11.85
N ILE A 319 -27.31 19.58 -12.72
CA ILE A 319 -26.81 19.02 -13.99
C ILE A 319 -26.27 20.10 -14.93
N ARG A 320 -26.95 21.26 -15.01
CA ARG A 320 -26.50 22.38 -15.84
C ARG A 320 -25.24 23.03 -15.27
N ALA A 321 -25.13 23.12 -13.95
CA ALA A 321 -23.93 23.63 -13.28
C ALA A 321 -22.71 22.74 -13.55
N VAL A 322 -22.87 21.41 -13.49
CA VAL A 322 -21.77 20.50 -13.86
C VAL A 322 -21.45 20.60 -15.36
N ALA A 323 -22.47 20.72 -16.22
CA ALA A 323 -22.28 20.86 -17.66
C ALA A 323 -21.55 22.16 -18.05
N SER A 324 -21.78 23.26 -17.32
CA SER A 324 -21.16 24.57 -17.57
C SER A 324 -19.67 24.63 -17.23
N LEU A 325 -19.13 23.64 -16.50
CA LEU A 325 -17.71 23.58 -16.20
C LEU A 325 -16.87 23.45 -17.49
N PRO A 326 -15.67 24.07 -17.56
CA PRO A 326 -14.76 23.92 -18.68
C PRO A 326 -14.42 22.44 -18.94
N ARG A 327 -14.21 22.09 -20.22
CA ARG A 327 -13.89 20.71 -20.63
C ARG A 327 -12.70 20.13 -19.87
N GLY A 328 -11.63 20.90 -19.70
CA GLY A 328 -10.45 20.47 -18.93
C GLY A 328 -10.76 20.17 -17.46
N CYS A 329 -11.59 21.00 -16.80
CA CYS A 329 -12.00 20.78 -15.42
C CYS A 329 -12.76 19.45 -15.28
N LYS A 330 -13.74 19.20 -16.16
CA LYS A 330 -14.53 17.94 -16.19
C LYS A 330 -13.64 16.71 -16.36
N ILE A 331 -12.69 16.75 -17.28
CA ILE A 331 -11.75 15.65 -17.52
C ILE A 331 -10.87 15.42 -16.27
N SER A 332 -10.29 16.46 -15.70
CA SER A 332 -9.45 16.36 -14.49
C SER A 332 -10.21 15.79 -13.31
N ILE A 333 -11.45 16.21 -13.09
CA ILE A 333 -12.33 15.66 -12.05
C ILE A 333 -12.55 14.15 -12.28
N CYS A 334 -12.84 13.74 -13.52
CA CYS A 334 -13.06 12.33 -13.83
C CYS A 334 -11.81 11.49 -13.54
N ILE A 335 -10.63 11.97 -13.97
CA ILE A 335 -9.34 11.31 -13.72
C ILE A 335 -9.08 11.15 -12.22
N LEU A 336 -9.43 12.16 -11.41
CA LEU A 336 -9.25 12.10 -9.96
C LEU A 336 -10.28 11.25 -9.23
N PHE A 337 -11.53 11.22 -9.70
CA PHE A 337 -12.66 10.62 -8.98
C PHE A 337 -12.91 9.15 -9.32
N LEU A 338 -12.71 8.73 -10.57
CA LEU A 338 -12.92 7.34 -10.99
C LEU A 338 -12.09 6.33 -10.18
N PRO A 339 -10.78 6.56 -9.92
CA PRO A 339 -10.01 5.69 -9.03
C PRO A 339 -10.60 5.59 -7.63
N GLN A 340 -11.17 6.68 -7.10
CA GLN A 340 -11.77 6.71 -5.76
C GLN A 340 -13.00 5.80 -5.67
N ILE A 341 -13.88 5.86 -6.68
CA ILE A 341 -15.03 4.95 -6.75
C ILE A 341 -14.57 3.49 -6.80
N TYR A 342 -13.57 3.20 -7.64
CA TYR A 342 -13.01 1.86 -7.78
C TYR A 342 -12.43 1.34 -6.45
N TRP A 343 -11.61 2.13 -5.77
CA TRP A 343 -11.05 1.76 -4.47
C TRP A 343 -12.12 1.62 -3.39
N PHE A 344 -13.13 2.50 -3.36
CA PHE A 344 -14.24 2.37 -2.42
C PHE A 344 -15.02 1.08 -2.65
N TYR A 345 -15.27 0.70 -3.90
CA TYR A 345 -15.88 -0.59 -4.23
C TYR A 345 -15.05 -1.77 -3.68
N LEU A 346 -13.72 -1.73 -3.81
CA LEU A 346 -12.85 -2.77 -3.24
C LEU A 346 -12.91 -2.82 -1.70
N ILE A 347 -12.87 -1.66 -1.04
CA ILE A 347 -13.00 -1.54 0.42
C ILE A 347 -14.34 -2.12 0.87
N LEU A 348 -15.44 -1.72 0.23
CA LEU A 348 -16.79 -2.15 0.58
C LEU A 348 -16.97 -3.65 0.37
N ARG A 349 -16.50 -4.19 -0.76
CA ARG A 349 -16.50 -5.63 -1.02
C ARG A 349 -15.69 -6.39 0.03
N GLY A 350 -14.54 -5.86 0.43
CA GLY A 350 -13.72 -6.41 1.51
C GLY A 350 -14.44 -6.41 2.87
N ALA A 351 -15.13 -5.32 3.20
CA ALA A 351 -15.92 -5.21 4.43
C ALA A 351 -17.11 -6.18 4.44
N ILE A 352 -17.88 -6.27 3.35
CA ILE A 352 -19.03 -7.18 3.23
C ILE A 352 -18.61 -8.63 3.46
N LYS A 353 -17.47 -9.06 2.89
CA LYS A 353 -16.96 -10.43 3.12
C LYS A 353 -16.64 -10.74 4.58
N VAL A 354 -16.24 -9.73 5.37
CA VAL A 354 -15.92 -9.89 6.79
C VAL A 354 -17.20 -9.93 7.64
N PHE A 355 -18.19 -9.11 7.33
CA PHE A 355 -19.45 -9.06 8.07
C PHE A 355 -20.44 -10.16 7.67
N PHE A 356 -20.36 -10.64 6.42
CA PHE A 356 -21.21 -11.70 5.87
C PHE A 356 -20.34 -12.83 5.31
N PRO A 357 -19.73 -13.66 6.16
CA PRO A 357 -19.03 -14.85 5.70
C PRO A 357 -20.02 -15.76 4.96
N GLN A 358 -19.72 -16.09 3.69
CA GLN A 358 -20.54 -17.03 2.94
C GLN A 358 -20.51 -18.38 3.66
N LYS A 359 -21.67 -18.84 4.15
CA LYS A 359 -21.86 -20.23 4.56
C LYS A 359 -21.68 -21.10 3.32
N MET A 360 -20.54 -21.78 3.20
CA MET A 360 -20.38 -22.82 2.17
C MET A 360 -21.44 -23.90 2.41
N ILE A 361 -22.37 -24.05 1.48
CA ILE A 361 -23.31 -25.17 1.44
C ILE A 361 -22.45 -26.43 1.23
N PRO A 362 -22.47 -27.42 2.13
CA PRO A 362 -21.72 -28.64 1.92
C PRO A 362 -22.22 -29.35 0.65
N PRO A 363 -21.33 -29.96 -0.15
CA PRO A 363 -21.73 -30.65 -1.37
C PRO A 363 -22.71 -31.77 -1.02
N LYS A 364 -23.81 -31.84 -1.78
CA LYS A 364 -24.85 -32.87 -1.65
C LYS A 364 -24.18 -34.24 -1.76
N ARG A 365 -24.06 -34.96 -0.65
CA ARG A 365 -23.66 -36.38 -0.64
C ARG A 365 -24.77 -37.14 -1.37
N ASN A 366 -24.53 -37.55 -2.62
CA ASN A 366 -25.44 -38.43 -3.34
C ASN A 366 -25.61 -39.72 -2.51
N ARG A 367 -26.80 -39.89 -1.94
CA ARG A 367 -27.25 -41.16 -1.37
C ARG A 367 -27.65 -42.06 -2.52
N GLY A 368 -26.91 -43.14 -2.71
CA GLY A 368 -27.26 -44.18 -3.66
C GLY A 368 -26.17 -45.23 -3.78
N GLU A 369 -25.89 -45.96 -2.69
CA GLU A 369 -25.66 -47.41 -2.69
C GLU A 369 -25.28 -47.89 -1.28
N PHE A 370 -26.02 -48.88 -0.79
CA PHE A 370 -25.79 -49.70 0.40
C PHE A 370 -25.93 -51.17 -0.07
N PRO A 371 -25.51 -52.20 0.69
CA PRO A 371 -24.16 -52.50 1.15
C PRO A 371 -23.76 -53.96 0.78
N LYS A 372 -22.49 -54.35 0.92
CA LYS A 372 -22.13 -55.76 1.15
C LYS A 372 -21.18 -55.87 2.35
N LYS A 373 -21.60 -56.67 3.33
CA LYS A 373 -20.88 -57.16 4.53
C LYS A 373 -20.88 -58.71 4.44
N PRO A 374 -20.17 -59.46 5.31
CA PRO A 374 -18.95 -59.15 6.07
C PRO A 374 -17.90 -60.30 6.02
N THR A 375 -16.63 -60.02 6.32
CA THR A 375 -15.80 -61.02 7.02
C THR A 375 -14.85 -60.34 7.98
N ASN A 376 -14.85 -60.82 9.22
CA ASN A 376 -14.17 -60.29 10.40
C ASN A 376 -12.64 -60.45 10.33
N CYS A 377 -11.90 -59.47 10.84
CA CYS A 377 -10.95 -59.73 11.91
C CYS A 377 -10.73 -58.46 12.74
N VAL A 378 -10.80 -58.64 14.05
CA VAL A 378 -10.69 -57.64 15.11
C VAL A 378 -9.21 -57.44 15.44
N ILE A 379 -8.76 -56.20 15.63
CA ILE A 379 -8.03 -55.69 16.80
C ILE A 379 -7.86 -54.16 16.65
N SER A 380 -8.21 -53.47 17.72
CA SER A 380 -8.36 -52.02 17.91
C SER A 380 -7.06 -51.22 17.82
N THR A 381 -7.15 -49.93 17.43
CA THR A 381 -6.89 -48.74 18.29
C THR A 381 -7.04 -47.43 17.49
N ASP A 382 -7.89 -46.54 18.02
CA ASP A 382 -7.85 -45.07 18.03
C ASP A 382 -7.05 -44.27 16.97
N ASN A 383 -7.77 -43.43 16.19
CA ASN A 383 -7.57 -41.97 16.06
C ASN A 383 -8.18 -41.42 14.75
N GLU A 384 -9.43 -40.95 14.79
CA GLU A 384 -9.99 -40.04 13.77
C GLU A 384 -10.21 -38.65 14.38
N ALA A 385 -9.15 -37.84 14.38
CA ALA A 385 -9.25 -36.38 14.57
C ALA A 385 -8.02 -35.71 13.94
N LYS A 386 -7.95 -35.65 12.60
CA LYS A 386 -7.01 -34.78 11.86
C LYS A 386 -7.25 -34.84 10.35
N ASN A 387 -8.31 -34.19 9.86
CA ASN A 387 -8.36 -33.81 8.45
C ASN A 387 -9.30 -32.61 8.15
N GLN A 388 -9.40 -31.67 9.09
CA GLN A 388 -10.11 -30.38 8.88
C GLN A 388 -9.17 -29.17 8.94
N ASP A 389 -8.06 -29.25 9.67
CA ASP A 389 -7.10 -28.14 9.78
C ASP A 389 -6.35 -27.85 8.48
N GLY A 390 -6.00 -28.89 7.70
CA GLY A 390 -5.29 -28.72 6.43
C GLY A 390 -6.12 -27.99 5.36
N LYS A 391 -7.43 -28.26 5.31
CA LYS A 391 -8.34 -27.64 4.34
C LYS A 391 -8.74 -26.22 4.78
N PHE A 392 -8.74 -25.93 6.08
CA PHE A 392 -8.95 -24.58 6.60
C PHE A 392 -7.72 -23.69 6.38
N GLU A 393 -6.51 -24.21 6.60
CA GLU A 393 -5.26 -23.49 6.28
C GLU A 393 -5.11 -23.19 4.79
N GLU A 394 -5.42 -24.16 3.92
CA GLU A 394 -5.28 -23.98 2.48
C GLU A 394 -6.29 -22.94 1.95
N ASN A 395 -7.54 -22.97 2.43
CA ASN A 395 -8.53 -21.94 2.09
C ASN A 395 -8.19 -20.56 2.70
N PHE A 396 -7.59 -20.50 3.88
CA PHE A 396 -7.09 -19.26 4.47
C PHE A 396 -5.95 -18.66 3.65
N ARG A 397 -5.01 -19.49 3.15
CA ARG A 397 -3.90 -19.06 2.28
C ARG A 397 -4.38 -18.56 0.92
N ILE A 398 -5.36 -19.24 0.28
CA ILE A 398 -5.93 -18.80 -1.00
C ILE A 398 -6.67 -17.46 -0.84
N LEU A 399 -7.43 -17.30 0.25
CA LEU A 399 -8.08 -16.05 0.61
C LEU A 399 -7.07 -14.93 0.93
N ASP A 400 -5.92 -15.26 1.53
CA ASP A 400 -4.89 -14.27 1.84
C ASP A 400 -4.15 -13.80 0.58
N ASN A 401 -3.93 -14.68 -0.41
CA ASN A 401 -3.36 -14.30 -1.72
C ASN A 401 -4.26 -13.32 -2.50
N ASP A 402 -5.58 -13.55 -2.55
CA ASP A 402 -6.52 -12.63 -3.20
C ASP A 402 -6.66 -11.30 -2.44
N LYS A 403 -6.53 -11.35 -1.10
CA LYS A 403 -6.60 -10.18 -0.22
C LYS A 403 -5.31 -9.35 -0.29
N GLN A 404 -4.16 -10.00 -0.47
CA GLN A 404 -2.87 -9.37 -0.69
C GLN A 404 -2.87 -8.63 -2.03
N LYS A 405 -3.33 -9.27 -3.11
CA LYS A 405 -3.55 -8.63 -4.43
C LYS A 405 -4.39 -7.36 -4.34
N SER A 406 -5.45 -7.35 -3.53
CA SER A 406 -6.35 -6.20 -3.37
C SER A 406 -5.81 -5.09 -2.45
N LEU A 407 -4.95 -5.42 -1.48
CA LEU A 407 -4.34 -4.46 -0.55
C LEU A 407 -3.08 -3.83 -1.12
N THR A 408 -2.36 -4.50 -2.04
CA THR A 408 -1.22 -3.89 -2.73
C THR A 408 -1.64 -2.98 -3.90
N LEU A 409 -2.92 -3.01 -4.28
CA LEU A 409 -3.55 -2.09 -5.25
C LEU A 409 -4.12 -0.80 -4.60
N MET A 410 -3.97 -0.65 -3.28
CA MET A 410 -4.29 0.55 -2.48
C MET A 410 -3.00 1.17 -1.92
#